data_AF-A0A5M8PL31-F1
#
_entry.id   AF-A0A5M8PL31-F1
#
_cell.length_a   1.000
_cell.length_b   1.000
_cell.length_c   1.000
_cell.angle_alpha   90.00
_cell.angle_beta   90.00
_cell.angle_gamma   90.00
#
_symmetry.space_group_name_H-M   'P 1'
#
loop_
_entity.id
_entity.type
_entity.pdbx_description
1 polymer ?
#
loop_
_entity_poly.entity_id
_entity_poly.type
_entity_poly.pdbx_seq_one_letter_code
_entity_poly.pdbx_strand_id
1 'polypeptide(L)'
;MVIDRRKAILYGAAAALRVLLCVVFPSLPDLLTGRVEISTPVTSFKRLQEGLFLYTHNVSPYDGGVFYQAPLLLPLFALIPSAFFSITTIVLYVALDLLCADALIQTAESGESGFSRLFQSPRRTIRWDGVAVGAA
;
A
#
# COMPACT_ATOMS: atom_id res chain seq x y z
N MET A 1 -1.60 6.46 26.33
CA MET A 1 -0.49 6.18 25.38
C MET A 1 0.28 7.47 25.17
N VAL A 2 1.56 7.50 25.53
CA VAL A 2 2.43 8.62 25.16
C VAL A 2 2.81 8.39 23.71
N ILE A 3 2.25 9.18 22.79
CA ILE A 3 2.61 9.10 21.38
C ILE A 3 4.05 9.60 21.24
N ASP A 4 4.93 8.77 20.70
CA ASP A 4 6.29 9.21 20.37
C ASP A 4 6.22 10.35 19.35
N ARG A 5 6.78 11.51 19.71
CA ARG A 5 6.80 12.71 18.88
C ARG A 5 7.39 12.43 17.50
N ARG A 6 8.40 11.54 17.39
CA ARG A 6 9.02 11.21 16.10
C ARG A 6 8.08 10.41 15.21
N LYS A 7 7.42 9.39 15.76
CA LYS A 7 6.40 8.59 15.04
C LYS A 7 5.23 9.47 14.59
N ALA A 8 4.75 10.38 15.45
CA ALA A 8 3.69 11.32 15.10
C ALA A 8 4.08 12.26 13.94
N ILE A 9 5.29 12.82 13.96
CA ILE A 9 5.79 13.67 12.88
C ILE A 9 5.90 12.87 11.58
N LEU A 10 6.42 11.64 11.63
CA LEU A 10 6.56 10.78 10.46
C LEU A 10 5.20 10.48 9.81
N TYR A 11 4.23 9.99 10.59
CA TYR A 11 2.90 9.67 10.08
C TYR A 11 2.17 10.91 9.57
N GLY A 12 2.25 12.02 10.31
CA GLY A 12 1.67 13.30 9.89
C GLY A 12 2.26 13.79 8.57
N ALA A 13 3.58 13.73 8.42
CA ALA A 13 4.27 14.14 7.20
C ALA A 13 3.95 13.23 6.00
N ALA A 14 3.94 11.91 6.20
CA ALA A 14 3.59 10.95 5.15
C ALA A 14 2.15 11.14 4.63
N ALA A 15 1.18 11.26 5.55
CA ALA A 15 -0.21 11.52 5.20
C ALA A 15 -0.38 12.88 4.51
N ALA A 16 0.24 13.93 5.04
CA ALA A 16 0.18 15.26 4.44
C ALA A 16 0.80 15.29 3.04
N LEU A 17 1.95 14.63 2.84
CA LEU A 17 2.60 14.54 1.52
C LEU A 17 1.70 13.82 0.51
N ARG A 18 1.14 12.66 0.87
CA ARG A 18 0.26 11.89 -0.02
C ARG A 18 -0.99 12.70 -0.40
N VAL A 19 -1.65 13.33 0.58
CA VAL A 19 -2.82 14.18 0.33
C VAL A 19 -2.45 15.39 -0.54
N LEU A 20 -1.33 16.06 -0.24
CA LEU A 20 -0.84 17.20 -1.01
C LEU A 20 -0.60 16.83 -2.48
N LEU A 21 0.08 15.70 -2.73
CA LEU A 21 0.32 15.23 -4.10
C LEU A 21 -0.98 14.97 -4.86
N CYS A 22 -1.97 14.33 -4.22
CA CYS A 22 -3.27 14.06 -4.84
C CYS A 22 -4.06 15.33 -5.16
N VAL A 23 -4.01 16.35 -4.28
CA VAL A 23 -4.77 17.60 -4.45
C VAL A 23 -4.07 18.54 -5.45
N VAL A 24 -2.74 18.65 -5.39
CA VAL A 24 -1.97 19.56 -6.24
C VAL A 24 -1.80 18.99 -7.66
N PHE A 25 -1.67 17.66 -7.79
CA PHE A 25 -1.45 17.00 -9.08
C PHE A 25 -2.53 15.94 -9.36
N PRO A 26 -3.79 16.34 -9.59
CA PRO A 26 -4.90 15.39 -9.78
C PRO A 26 -4.74 14.52 -11.04
N SER A 27 -4.00 14.98 -12.05
CA SER A 27 -3.71 14.22 -13.28
C SER A 27 -2.51 13.28 -13.17
N LEU A 28 -1.79 13.27 -12.03
CA LEU A 28 -0.62 12.42 -11.83
C LEU A 28 -0.95 10.93 -11.98
N PRO A 29 -2.04 10.38 -11.39
CA PRO A 29 -2.37 8.97 -11.56
C PRO A 29 -2.61 8.57 -13.02
N ASP A 30 -3.26 9.41 -13.81
CA ASP A 30 -3.53 9.14 -15.23
C ASP A 30 -2.21 9.11 -16.04
N LEU A 31 -1.30 10.04 -15.74
CA LEU A 31 0.02 10.08 -16.38
C LEU A 31 0.85 8.84 -16.05
N LEU A 32 0.86 8.41 -14.78
CA LEU A 32 1.64 7.25 -14.33
C LEU A 32 1.05 5.93 -14.81
N THR A 33 -0.27 5.77 -14.78
CA THR A 33 -0.95 4.55 -15.23
C THR A 33 -0.89 4.37 -16.74
N GLY A 34 -0.69 5.46 -17.51
CA GLY A 34 -0.42 5.41 -18.95
C GLY A 34 0.98 4.93 -19.33
N ARG A 35 1.87 4.64 -18.36
CA ARG A 35 3.24 4.16 -18.62
C ARG A 35 3.35 2.67 -18.32
N VAL A 36 3.81 1.89 -19.30
CA VAL A 36 3.98 0.44 -19.19
C VAL A 36 5.05 0.04 -18.16
N GLU A 37 6.02 0.93 -17.89
CA GLU A 37 7.06 0.74 -16.88
C GLU A 37 6.51 0.74 -15.44
N ILE A 38 5.36 1.37 -15.23
CA ILE A 38 4.74 1.57 -13.91
C ILE A 38 3.47 0.71 -13.78
N SER A 39 2.64 0.69 -14.82
CA SER A 39 1.40 -0.07 -14.88
C SER A 39 1.60 -1.41 -15.58
N THR A 40 1.88 -2.44 -14.79
CA THR A 40 2.06 -3.83 -15.24
C THR A 40 0.76 -4.64 -15.08
N PRO A 41 0.65 -5.86 -15.63
CA PRO A 41 -0.54 -6.71 -15.45
C PRO A 41 -0.94 -6.96 -13.99
N VAL A 42 0.03 -6.92 -13.06
CA VAL A 42 -0.19 -7.18 -11.63
C VAL A 42 -0.31 -5.91 -10.78
N THR A 43 -0.05 -4.71 -11.34
CA THR A 43 -0.11 -3.43 -10.60
C THR A 43 -1.12 -2.42 -11.17
N SER A 44 -1.68 -2.65 -12.36
CA SER A 44 -2.54 -1.69 -13.04
C SER A 44 -3.91 -1.51 -12.37
N PHE A 45 -4.23 -0.28 -11.93
CA PHE A 45 -5.54 0.04 -11.35
C PHE A 45 -6.69 -0.06 -12.36
N LYS A 46 -6.45 0.30 -13.63
CA LYS A 46 -7.45 0.15 -14.70
C LYS A 46 -7.85 -1.33 -14.89
N ARG A 47 -6.88 -2.25 -14.82
CA ARG A 47 -7.14 -3.69 -14.90
C ARG A 47 -7.92 -4.19 -13.68
N LEU A 48 -7.72 -3.61 -12.49
CA LEU A 48 -8.54 -3.89 -11.31
C LEU A 48 -9.99 -3.44 -11.49
N GLN A 49 -10.22 -2.25 -12.05
CA GLN A 49 -11.59 -1.78 -12.35
C GLN A 49 -12.28 -2.68 -13.37
N GLU A 50 -11.58 -3.10 -14.42
CA GLU A 50 -12.12 -4.02 -15.42
C GLU A 50 -12.39 -5.40 -14.81
N GLY A 51 -11.47 -5.91 -13.98
CA GLY A 51 -11.65 -7.17 -13.28
C GLY A 51 -12.84 -7.13 -12.31
N LEU A 52 -13.03 -6.00 -11.63
CA LEU A 52 -14.19 -5.78 -10.75
C LEU A 52 -15.50 -5.71 -11.54
N PHE A 53 -15.49 -5.07 -12.71
CA PHE A 53 -16.63 -5.04 -13.61
C PHE A 53 -17.03 -6.47 -14.03
N LEU A 54 -16.08 -7.30 -14.46
CA LEU A 54 -16.34 -8.70 -14.80
C LEU A 54 -16.86 -9.50 -13.59
N TYR A 55 -16.19 -9.36 -12.44
CA TYR A 55 -16.53 -10.03 -11.19
C TYR A 55 -17.98 -9.75 -10.76
N THR A 56 -18.39 -8.47 -10.80
CA THR A 56 -19.75 -8.05 -10.42
C THR A 56 -20.83 -8.47 -11.42
N HIS A 57 -20.45 -8.89 -12.63
CA HIS A 57 -21.34 -9.44 -13.66
C HIS A 57 -21.28 -10.97 -13.74
N ASN A 58 -20.72 -11.65 -12.73
CA ASN A 58 -20.56 -13.11 -12.69
C ASN A 58 -19.73 -13.68 -13.86
N VAL A 59 -18.81 -12.88 -14.41
CA VAL A 59 -17.82 -13.33 -15.40
C VAL A 59 -16.48 -13.49 -14.70
N SER A 60 -15.82 -14.64 -14.89
CA SER A 60 -14.48 -14.88 -14.31
C SER A 60 -13.49 -13.83 -14.82
N PRO A 61 -12.91 -12.98 -13.93
CA PRO A 61 -11.90 -11.99 -14.33
C PRO A 61 -10.59 -12.63 -14.80
N TYR A 62 -10.38 -13.89 -14.42
CA TYR A 62 -9.14 -14.65 -14.66
C TYR A 62 -9.16 -15.44 -15.98
N ASP A 63 -10.32 -15.66 -16.59
CA ASP A 63 -10.45 -16.52 -17.78
C ASP A 63 -9.97 -15.84 -19.08
N GLY A 64 -9.75 -14.52 -19.09
CA GLY A 64 -9.46 -13.74 -20.30
C GLY A 64 -8.13 -12.99 -20.31
N GLY A 65 -7.23 -13.24 -19.35
CA GLY A 65 -5.98 -12.48 -19.21
C GLY A 65 -6.17 -10.98 -18.94
N VAL A 66 -7.34 -10.61 -18.42
CA VAL A 66 -7.68 -9.22 -18.09
C VAL A 66 -7.17 -8.86 -16.70
N PHE A 67 -7.23 -9.79 -15.75
CA PHE A 67 -6.90 -9.57 -14.35
C PHE A 67 -5.88 -10.61 -13.82
N TYR A 68 -4.77 -10.12 -13.23
CA TYR A 68 -3.70 -10.97 -12.68
C TYR A 68 -3.37 -10.65 -11.22
N GLN A 69 -4.18 -9.83 -10.54
CA GLN A 69 -3.93 -9.45 -9.15
C GLN A 69 -4.54 -10.46 -8.17
N ALA A 70 -4.27 -10.28 -6.88
CA ALA A 70 -4.75 -11.17 -5.83
C ALA A 70 -6.30 -11.25 -5.81
N PRO A 71 -6.90 -12.46 -5.74
CA PRO A 71 -8.36 -12.62 -5.73
C PRO A 71 -9.07 -11.86 -4.61
N LEU A 72 -8.40 -11.66 -3.48
CA LEU A 72 -8.94 -10.93 -2.32
C LEU A 72 -9.26 -9.45 -2.63
N LEU A 73 -8.60 -8.86 -3.64
CA LEU A 73 -8.88 -7.47 -4.01
C LEU A 73 -10.28 -7.29 -4.60
N LEU A 74 -10.81 -8.28 -5.32
CA LEU A 74 -12.13 -8.20 -5.95
C LEU A 74 -13.27 -8.03 -4.93
N PRO A 75 -13.45 -8.92 -3.93
CA PRO A 75 -14.51 -8.74 -2.94
C PRO A 75 -14.28 -7.49 -2.08
N LEU A 76 -13.03 -7.13 -1.75
CA LEU A 76 -12.75 -5.91 -0.98
C LEU A 76 -13.19 -4.65 -1.73
N PHE A 77 -12.86 -4.55 -3.02
CA PHE A 77 -13.24 -3.39 -3.84
C PHE A 77 -14.71 -3.44 -4.30
N ALA A 78 -15.35 -4.61 -4.36
CA ALA A 78 -16.78 -4.74 -4.63
C ALA A 78 -17.66 -4.13 -3.52
N LEU A 79 -17.15 -4.04 -2.30
CA LEU A 79 -17.83 -3.37 -1.18
C LEU A 79 -17.80 -1.84 -1.28
N ILE A 80 -16.97 -1.28 -2.17
CA ILE A 80 -16.79 0.16 -2.33
C ILE A 80 -17.66 0.65 -3.49
N PRO A 81 -18.62 1.55 -3.26
CA PRO A 81 -19.42 2.10 -4.36
C PRO A 81 -18.56 2.90 -5.33
N SER A 82 -18.84 2.77 -6.62
CA SER A 82 -18.00 3.35 -7.68
C SER A 82 -17.88 4.88 -7.62
N ALA A 83 -18.93 5.55 -7.16
CA ALA A 83 -18.95 7.00 -6.96
C ALA A 83 -17.90 7.49 -5.94
N PHE A 84 -17.44 6.63 -5.02
CA PHE A 84 -16.49 6.99 -3.99
C PHE A 84 -15.05 6.57 -4.32
N PHE A 85 -14.78 5.93 -5.46
CA PHE A 85 -13.44 5.41 -5.73
C PHE A 85 -12.34 6.47 -5.63
N SER A 86 -12.57 7.72 -6.06
CA SER A 86 -11.55 8.76 -5.98
C SER A 86 -11.13 9.08 -4.54
N ILE A 87 -12.10 9.35 -3.65
CA ILE A 87 -11.80 9.70 -2.25
C ILE A 87 -11.39 8.44 -1.47
N THR A 88 -12.09 7.33 -1.67
CA THR A 88 -11.80 6.07 -0.98
C THR A 88 -10.41 5.55 -1.31
N THR A 89 -9.96 5.64 -2.57
CA THR A 89 -8.59 5.24 -2.91
C THR A 89 -7.57 6.13 -2.20
N ILE A 90 -7.74 7.46 -2.17
CA ILE A 90 -6.83 8.35 -1.44
C ILE A 90 -6.75 7.96 0.04
N VAL A 91 -7.89 7.84 0.72
CA VAL A 91 -7.93 7.48 2.14
C VAL A 91 -7.34 6.10 2.38
N LEU A 92 -7.68 5.11 1.55
CA LEU A 92 -7.19 3.75 1.65
C LEU A 92 -5.66 3.69 1.46
N TYR A 93 -5.12 4.35 0.43
CA TYR A 93 -3.67 4.35 0.19
C TYR A 93 -2.91 5.10 1.29
N VAL A 94 -3.44 6.22 1.80
CA VAL A 94 -2.86 6.90 2.97
C VAL A 94 -2.85 5.97 4.18
N ALA A 95 -3.97 5.31 4.47
CA ALA A 95 -4.05 4.38 5.60
C ALA A 95 -3.07 3.22 5.46
N LEU A 96 -2.98 2.63 4.25
CA LEU A 96 -2.04 1.55 3.96
C LEU A 96 -0.59 2.00 4.09
N ASP A 97 -0.23 3.22 3.66
CA ASP A 97 1.12 3.75 3.85
C ASP A 97 1.50 3.83 5.33
N LEU A 98 0.58 4.34 6.16
CA LEU A 98 0.79 4.47 7.60
C LEU A 98 0.89 3.09 8.28
N LEU A 99 0.03 2.15 7.88
CA LEU A 99 0.07 0.77 8.38
C LEU A 99 1.36 0.05 7.96
N CYS A 100 1.82 0.25 6.73
CA CYS A 100 3.10 -0.29 6.26
C CYS A 100 4.27 0.30 7.04
N ALA A 101 4.30 1.61 7.23
CA ALA A 101 5.35 2.28 8.02
C ALA A 101 5.35 1.77 9.47
N ASP A 102 4.18 1.64 10.10
CA ASP A 102 4.06 1.09 11.45
C ASP A 102 4.49 -0.38 11.52
N ALA A 103 4.07 -1.22 10.57
CA ALA A 103 4.50 -2.62 10.50
C ALA A 103 6.02 -2.74 10.32
N LEU A 104 6.64 -1.87 9.51
CA LEU A 104 8.10 -1.83 9.35
C LEU A 104 8.81 -1.40 10.63
N ILE A 105 8.31 -0.37 11.32
CA ILE A 105 8.83 0.07 12.62
C ILE A 105 8.77 -1.07 13.64
N GLN A 106 7.60 -1.71 13.76
CA GLN A 106 7.41 -2.85 14.68
C GLN A 106 8.35 -4.01 14.33
N THR A 107 8.53 -4.32 13.05
CA THR A 107 9.43 -5.38 12.59
C THR A 107 10.91 -5.04 12.87
N ALA A 108 11.29 -3.77 12.74
CA ALA A 108 12.65 -3.32 13.05
C ALA A 108 12.92 -3.36 14.58
N GLU A 109 11.92 -3.00 15.39
CA GLU A 109 12.01 -2.96 16.85
C GLU A 109 11.87 -4.35 17.49
N SER A 110 11.21 -5.31 16.84
CA SER A 110 10.94 -6.66 17.41
C SER A 110 12.20 -7.50 17.65
N GLY A 111 13.28 -7.24 16.90
CA GLY A 111 14.54 -7.99 17.02
C GLY A 111 14.52 -9.40 16.39
N GLU A 112 13.41 -9.80 15.76
CA GLU A 112 13.24 -11.09 15.07
C GLU A 112 14.26 -11.29 13.93
N SER A 113 14.76 -10.20 13.36
CA SER A 113 15.82 -10.23 12.34
C SER A 113 17.20 -10.66 12.90
N GLY A 114 17.43 -10.49 14.21
CA GLY A 114 18.66 -10.84 14.90
C GLY A 114 18.64 -12.24 15.50
N PHE A 115 17.51 -12.63 16.07
CA PHE A 115 17.31 -13.92 16.73
C PHE A 115 15.91 -14.44 16.44
N SER A 116 15.84 -15.71 16.04
CA SER A 116 14.60 -16.47 15.93
C SER A 116 14.72 -17.75 16.77
N ARG A 117 13.63 -18.52 16.87
CA ARG A 117 13.62 -19.80 17.61
C ARG A 117 14.73 -20.78 17.18
N LEU A 118 15.11 -20.78 15.90
CA LEU A 118 16.01 -21.80 15.33
C LEU A 118 17.31 -21.24 14.79
N PHE A 119 17.45 -19.92 14.69
CA PHE A 119 18.57 -19.29 14.02
C PHE A 119 18.96 -17.97 14.65
N GLN A 120 20.25 -17.74 14.75
CA GLN A 120 20.84 -16.49 15.21
C GLN A 120 21.67 -15.87 14.10
N SER A 121 21.32 -14.64 13.72
CA SER A 121 22.00 -13.93 12.65
C SER A 121 23.41 -13.48 13.06
N PRO A 122 24.45 -13.71 12.24
CA PRO A 122 25.77 -13.12 12.44
C PRO A 122 25.74 -11.58 12.49
N ARG A 123 24.72 -10.96 11.86
CA ARG A 123 24.53 -9.50 11.81
C ARG A 123 23.67 -8.97 12.97
N ARG A 124 23.39 -9.76 14.01
CA ARG A 124 22.55 -9.37 15.16
C ARG A 124 22.96 -8.07 15.86
N THR A 125 24.23 -7.68 15.71
CA THR A 125 24.81 -6.47 16.29
C THR A 125 24.48 -5.21 15.49
N ILE A 126 24.10 -5.35 14.22
CA ILE A 126 23.68 -4.25 13.36
C ILE A 126 22.19 -4.02 13.62
N ARG A 127 21.87 -2.93 14.34
CA ARG A 127 20.49 -2.50 14.60
C ARG A 127 20.27 -1.11 14.04
N TRP A 128 19.11 -0.92 13.42
CA TRP A 128 18.67 0.36 12.87
C TRP A 128 17.55 0.91 13.73
N ASP A 129 17.47 2.24 13.83
CA ASP A 129 16.37 2.90 14.55
C ASP A 129 15.06 2.64 13.80
N GLY A 130 14.04 2.12 14.50
CA GLY A 130 12.77 1.73 13.89
C GLY A 130 12.11 2.89 13.15
N VAL A 131 12.13 4.09 13.75
CA VAL A 131 11.58 5.29 13.11
C VAL A 131 12.34 5.68 11.85
N ALA A 132 13.66 5.48 11.82
CA ALA A 132 14.46 5.70 10.61
C ALA A 132 14.15 4.68 9.52
N VAL A 133 13.90 3.41 9.89
CA VAL A 133 13.46 2.37 8.93
C VAL A 133 12.07 2.69 8.36
N GLY A 134 11.13 3.12 9.20
CA GLY A 134 9.79 3.50 8.74
C GLY A 134 9.74 4.78 7.90
N ALA A 135 10.79 5.60 7.95
CA ALA A 135 10.91 6.85 7.18
C ALA A 135 11.67 6.69 5.85
N ALA A 136 12.34 5.55 5.65
CA ALA A 136 13.12 5.23 4.46
C ALA A 136 12.23 4.76 3.30
#